data_AF-A0A959Y4G1-F1
#
_entry.id   AF-A0A959Y4G1-F1
#
_cell.length_a   1.000
_cell.length_b   1.000
_cell.length_c   1.000
_cell.angle_alpha   90.00
_cell.angle_beta   90.00
_cell.angle_gamma   90.00
#
_symmetry.space_group_name_H-M   'P 1'
#
loop_
_entity.id
_entity.type
_entity.pdbx_description
1 polymer ?
#
loop_
_entity_poly.entity_id
_entity_poly.type
_entity_poly.pdbx_seq_one_letter_code
_entity_poly.pdbx_strand_id
1 'polypeptide(L)' 'RPKDLLNRADPYYQQHVRGRDLNMEGWLDVLARNPRLLKGPIALLGDRAVLCEPPSLIYQLTKPVVRPVE' A
#
# COMPACT_ATOMS: atom_id res chain seq x y z
N ARG A 1 -6.45 -4.02 -4.14
CA ARG A 1 -6.45 -3.17 -5.36
C ARG A 1 -5.65 -1.90 -5.05
N PRO A 2 -5.05 -1.19 -6.04
CA PRO A 2 -4.22 0.00 -5.78
C PRO A 2 -4.93 1.04 -4.89
N LYS A 3 -6.23 1.24 -5.13
CA LYS A 3 -7.10 2.12 -4.33
C LYS A 3 -7.23 1.77 -2.85
N ASP A 4 -6.83 0.58 -2.41
CA ASP A 4 -6.89 0.17 -1.00
C ASP A 4 -5.64 0.65 -0.24
N LEU A 5 -4.56 0.96 -0.96
CA LEU A 5 -3.33 1.56 -0.44
C LEU A 5 -3.43 3.07 -0.25
N LEU A 6 -4.53 3.70 -0.69
CA LEU A 6 -4.71 5.15 -0.63
C LEU A 6 -5.48 5.58 0.62
N ASN A 7 -5.03 6.65 1.26
CA ASN A 7 -5.76 7.35 2.29
C ASN A 7 -6.94 8.10 1.65
N ARG A 8 -8.10 7.45 1.63
CA ARG A 8 -9.31 8.03 1.05
C ARG A 8 -9.85 9.21 1.86
N ALA A 9 -9.48 9.35 3.13
CA ALA A 9 -9.91 10.48 3.95
C ALA A 9 -9.13 11.77 3.65
N ASP A 10 -8.03 11.69 2.91
CA ASP A 10 -7.23 12.85 2.55
C ASP A 10 -8.03 13.86 1.70
N PRO A 11 -8.01 15.16 2.01
CA PRO A 11 -8.73 16.18 1.25
C PRO A 11 -8.38 16.18 -0.25
N TYR A 12 -7.13 15.93 -0.61
CA TYR A 12 -6.71 15.86 -2.01
C TYR A 12 -7.38 14.69 -2.72
N TYR A 13 -7.45 13.52 -2.08
CA TYR A 13 -8.14 12.36 -2.65
C TYR A 13 -9.62 12.67 -2.89
N GLN A 14 -10.28 13.29 -1.92
CA GLN A 14 -11.71 13.63 -2.02
C GLN A 14 -12.00 14.61 -3.15
N GLN A 15 -11.17 15.64 -3.32
CA GLN A 15 -11.39 16.69 -4.33
C GLN A 15 -10.95 16.28 -5.73
N HIS A 16 -9.87 15.52 -5.87
CA HIS A 16 -9.20 15.32 -7.16
C HIS A 16 -9.23 13.89 -7.69
N VAL A 17 -9.51 12.89 -6.85
CA VAL A 17 -9.32 11.47 -7.21
C VAL A 17 -10.59 10.64 -7.04
N ARG A 18 -11.44 10.96 -6.07
CA ARG A 18 -12.68 10.24 -5.79
C ARG A 18 -13.58 10.13 -7.02
N GLY A 19 -14.08 8.93 -7.28
CA GLY A 19 -15.00 8.64 -8.38
C GLY A 19 -14.34 8.52 -9.76
N ARG A 20 -13.04 8.77 -9.88
CA ARG A 20 -12.31 8.52 -11.13
C ARG A 20 -12.05 7.03 -11.32
N ASP A 21 -12.19 6.57 -12.55
CA ASP A 21 -11.79 5.24 -12.96
C ASP A 21 -10.40 5.33 -13.61
N LEU A 22 -9.37 5.01 -12.82
CA LEU A 22 -7.97 5.08 -13.24
C LEU A 22 -7.44 3.67 -13.46
N ASN A 23 -6.65 3.50 -14.51
CA ASN A 23 -5.83 2.31 -14.73
C ASN A 23 -4.60 2.32 -13.80
N MET A 24 -3.78 1.27 -13.88
CA MET A 24 -2.60 1.11 -13.01
C MET A 24 -1.61 2.29 -13.13
N GLU A 25 -1.32 2.72 -14.36
CA GLU A 25 -0.43 3.86 -14.63
C GLU A 25 -0.99 5.16 -14.06
N GLY A 26 -2.29 5.42 -14.23
CA GLY A 26 -2.95 6.59 -13.66
C GLY A 26 -2.90 6.62 -12.13
N TRP A 27 -3.03 5.46 -11.47
CA TRP A 27 -2.85 5.37 -10.02
C TRP A 27 -1.40 5.64 -9.59
N LEU A 28 -0.43 5.11 -10.34
CA LEU A 28 1.00 5.35 -10.10
C LEU A 28 1.33 6.85 -10.25
N ASP A 29 0.81 7.51 -11.28
CA ASP A 29 0.99 8.94 -11.50
C ASP A 29 0.42 9.80 -10.36
N VAL A 30 -0.78 9.45 -9.88
CA VAL A 30 -1.40 10.13 -8.72
C VAL A 30 -0.52 10.00 -7.49
N LEU A 31 -0.01 8.80 -7.22
CA LEU A 31 0.87 8.50 -6.08
C LEU A 31 2.24 9.16 -6.21
N ALA A 32 2.85 9.13 -7.40
CA ALA A 32 4.14 9.76 -7.66
C ALA A 32 4.10 11.27 -7.43
N ARG A 33 2.98 11.92 -7.79
CA ARG A 33 2.75 13.36 -7.58
C ARG A 33 2.29 13.69 -6.15
N ASN A 34 1.62 12.76 -5.47
CA ASN A 34 1.06 12.96 -4.13
C ASN A 34 1.38 11.78 -3.19
N PRO A 35 2.65 11.59 -2.81
CA PRO A 35 3.07 10.41 -2.04
C PRO A 35 2.39 10.31 -0.67
N ARG A 36 1.94 11.44 -0.10
CA ARG A 36 1.18 11.49 1.16
C ARG A 36 -0.16 10.75 1.11
N LEU A 37 -0.70 10.50 -0.09
CA LEU A 37 -1.90 9.69 -0.24
C LEU A 37 -1.64 8.21 0.05
N LEU A 38 -0.40 7.74 -0.03
CA LEU A 38 -0.09 6.35 0.28
C LEU A 38 -0.23 6.12 1.79
N LYS A 39 -1.04 5.14 2.17
CA LYS A 39 -1.13 4.69 3.56
C LYS A 39 0.20 4.12 4.02
N GLY A 40 0.49 4.28 5.30
CA GLY A 40 1.68 3.73 5.92
C GLY A 40 1.49 3.49 7.42
N PRO A 41 2.46 2.84 8.08
CA PRO A 41 3.77 2.45 7.56
C PRO A 41 3.74 1.24 6.60
N ILE A 42 4.65 1.19 5.63
CA ILE A 42 4.88 0.00 4.80
C ILE A 42 6.25 -0.57 5.14
N ALA A 43 6.29 -1.82 5.57
CA ALA A 43 7.53 -2.54 5.84
C ALA A 43 7.89 -3.43 4.65
N LEU A 44 9.20 -3.55 4.37
CA LEU A 44 9.76 -4.33 3.26
C LEU A 44 10.78 -5.33 3.83
N LEU A 45 10.76 -6.58 3.34
CA LEU A 45 11.76 -7.60 3.64
C LEU A 45 11.99 -8.48 2.40
N GLY A 46 13.10 -8.24 1.69
CA GLY A 46 13.37 -8.88 0.41
C GLY A 46 12.30 -8.53 -0.62
N ASP A 47 11.65 -9.55 -1.16
CA ASP A 47 10.55 -9.46 -2.12
C ASP A 47 9.16 -9.30 -1.48
N ARG A 48 9.09 -9.24 -0.15
CA ARG A 48 7.82 -9.11 0.60
C ARG A 48 7.61 -7.69 1.12
N ALA A 49 6.35 -7.26 1.09
CA ALA A 49 5.90 -5.97 1.60
C ALA A 49 4.61 -6.13 2.42
N VAL A 50 4.45 -5.35 3.49
CA VAL A 50 3.20 -5.30 4.27
C VAL A 50 2.85 -3.87 4.70
N LEU A 51 1.59 -3.49 4.49
CA LEU A 51 1.02 -2.27 5.08
C LEU A 51 0.69 -2.56 6.55
N CYS A 52 1.37 -1.88 7.46
CA CYS A 52 1.34 -2.12 8.90
C CYS A 52 0.15 -1.42 9.58
N GLU A 53 -1.06 -1.73 9.13
CA GLU A 53 -2.31 -1.19 9.67
C GLU A 53 -3.22 -2.35 10.12
N PRO A 54 -3.11 -2.84 11.37
CA PRO A 54 -2.34 -2.30 12.51
C PRO A 54 -0.83 -2.62 12.50
N PRO A 55 0.00 -1.97 13.36
CA PRO A 55 1.45 -2.17 13.39
C PRO A 55 1.91 -3.63 13.56
N SER A 56 1.11 -4.47 14.22
CA SER A 56 1.39 -5.89 14.43
C SER A 56 1.46 -6.72 13.15
N LEU A 57 0.97 -6.21 12.01
CA LEU A 57 1.08 -6.90 10.73
C LEU A 57 2.54 -7.07 10.27
N ILE A 58 3.50 -6.36 10.88
CA ILE A 58 4.93 -6.55 10.61
C ILE A 58 5.40 -8.00 10.84
N TYR A 59 4.75 -8.74 11.75
CA TYR A 59 5.07 -10.14 12.00
C TYR A 59 4.79 -11.07 10.81
N GLN A 60 4.04 -10.61 9.79
CA GLN A 60 3.88 -11.34 8.53
C GLN A 60 5.20 -11.45 7.76
N LEU A 61 6.10 -10.47 7.93
CA LEU A 61 7.42 -10.50 7.30
C LEU A 61 8.40 -11.40 8.07
N THR A 62 8.29 -11.49 9.38
CA THR A 62 9.30 -12.17 10.21
C THR A 62 9.05 -13.66 10.43
N LYS A 63 7.89 -14.20 10.03
CA LYS A 63 7.64 -15.64 10.14
C LYS A 63 8.66 -16.40 9.28
N PRO A 64 9.41 -17.36 9.87
CA PRO A 64 10.32 -18.20 9.10
C PRO A 64 9.51 -18.93 8.04
N VAL A 65 9.99 -18.89 6.79
CA VAL A 65 9.49 -19.80 5.76
C VAL A 65 9.88 -21.20 6.22
N VAL A 66 8.91 -21.98 6.69
CA VAL A 66 9.10 -23.41 6.87
C VAL A 66 9.29 -23.96 5.46
N ARG A 67 10.55 -24.15 5.06
CA ARG A 67 10.86 -24.84 3.81
C ARG A 67 10.45 -26.30 3.99
N PRO A 68 9.66 -26.88 3.08
CA PRO A 68 9.46 -28.32 3.06
C PRO A 68 10.84 -28.99 3.03
N VAL A 69 11.06 -29.94 3.92
CA VAL A 69 12.21 -30.84 3.83
C VAL A 69 11.79 -31.89 2.78
N GLU A 70 12.52 -31.94 1.68
CA GLU A 70 12.43 -33.04 0.70
C GLU A 70 12.96 -34.35 1.29
#